data_AF-A0A3D4V0Y4-F1
#
_entry.id   AF-A0A3D4V0Y4-F1
#
_cell.length_a   1.000
_cell.length_b   1.000
_cell.length_c   1.000
_cell.angle_alpha   90.00
_cell.angle_beta   90.00
_cell.angle_gamma   90.00
#
_symmetry.space_group_name_H-M   'P 1'
#
loop_
_entity.id
_entity.type
_entity.pdbx_description
1 polymer ?
#
loop_
_entity_poly.entity_id
_entity_poly.type
_entity_poly.pdbx_seq_one_letter_code
_entity_poly.pdbx_strand_id
1 'polypeptide(L)' 'SHLAIQRHFGERYGNVECYGYDTFLEAAKAVKDGEVDLACLPIENTTAGSINDTYDILGEAHLHIVGEEILKIV' A
#
# COMPACT_ATOMS: atom_id res chain seq x y z
N SER A 1 2.07 -6.33 -3.00
CA SER A 1 1.00 -5.32 -3.09
C SER A 1 0.14 -5.40 -4.35
N HIS A 2 0.68 -5.63 -5.56
CA HIS A 2 -0.12 -5.62 -6.80
C HIS A 2 -1.40 -6.50 -6.76
N LEU A 3 -1.28 -7.76 -6.30
CA LEU A 3 -2.44 -8.65 -6.15
C LEU A 3 -3.49 -8.14 -5.15
N ALA A 4 -3.05 -7.47 -4.08
CA ALA A 4 -3.96 -6.90 -3.08
C ALA A 4 -4.78 -5.75 -3.70
N ILE A 5 -4.14 -4.87 -4.46
CA ILE A 5 -4.80 -3.75 -5.15
C ILE A 5 -5.84 -4.28 -6.14
N GLN A 6 -5.49 -5.29 -6.94
CA GLN A 6 -6.43 -5.87 -7.89
C GLN A 6 -7.64 -6.52 -7.19
N ARG A 7 -7.45 -7.23 -6.07
CA ARG A 7 -8.56 -7.81 -5.31
C ARG A 7 -9.45 -6.75 -4.66
N HIS A 8 -8.83 -5.73 -4.09
CA HIS A 8 -9.55 -4.71 -3.32
C HIS A 8 -10.34 -3.74 -4.23
N PHE A 9 -9.75 -3.34 -5.36
CA PHE A 9 -10.31 -2.31 -6.23
C PHE A 9 -10.85 -2.83 -7.57
N GLY A 10 -10.33 -3.94 -8.10
CA GLY A 10 -10.60 -4.38 -9.47
C GLY A 10 -12.06 -4.77 -9.74
N GLU A 11 -12.78 -5.30 -8.75
CA GLU A 11 -14.22 -5.59 -8.91
C GLU A 11 -15.10 -4.36 -8.71
N ARG A 12 -14.60 -3.32 -8.02
CA ARG A 12 -15.38 -2.16 -7.59
C ARG A 12 -15.18 -0.93 -8.47
N TYR A 13 -14.03 -0.83 -9.13
CA TYR A 13 -13.65 0.28 -9.99
C TYR A 13 -13.20 -0.27 -11.35
N GLY A 14 -13.85 0.18 -12.42
CA GLY A 14 -13.65 -0.39 -13.76
C GLY A 14 -12.29 -0.12 -14.41
N ASN A 15 -11.49 0.82 -13.88
CA ASN A 15 -10.13 1.08 -14.34
C ASN A 15 -9.23 1.37 -13.14
N VAL A 16 -8.26 0.49 -12.86
CA VAL A 16 -7.28 0.62 -11.79
C VAL A 16 -5.89 0.52 -12.41
N GLU A 17 -5.18 1.63 -12.48
CA GLU A 17 -3.80 1.66 -12.95
C GLU A 17 -2.85 1.40 -11.78
N CYS A 18 -1.91 0.47 -11.95
CA CYS A 18 -0.98 0.08 -10.91
C CYS A 18 0.42 0.54 -11.26
N TYR A 19 1.01 1.35 -10.39
CA TYR A 19 2.40 1.82 -10.49
C TYR A 19 3.25 1.10 -9.44
N GLY A 20 4.39 0.55 -9.87
CA GLY A 20 5.37 -0.09 -8.99
C GLY A 20 6.44 0.89 -8.55
N TYR A 21 6.83 0.81 -7.28
CA TYR A 21 7.93 1.59 -6.70
C TYR A 21 8.92 0.64 -6.03
N ASP A 22 10.19 1.03 -5.97
CA ASP A 22 11.26 0.20 -5.43
C ASP A 22 11.24 0.18 -3.90
N THR A 23 10.72 1.23 -3.26
CA THR A 23 10.59 1.33 -1.80
C THR A 23 9.21 1.78 -1.34
N PHE A 24 8.85 1.43 -0.09
CA PHE A 24 7.61 1.90 0.53
C PHE A 24 7.57 3.41 0.69
N LEU A 25 8.72 4.03 0.93
CA LEU A 25 8.85 5.48 1.07
C LEU A 25 8.54 6.18 -0.26
N GLU A 26 8.99 5.65 -1.39
CA GLU A 26 8.64 6.20 -2.71
C GLU A 26 7.15 6.09 -2.98
N ALA A 27 6.53 4.94 -2.69
CA ALA A 27 5.08 4.78 -2.83
C ALA A 27 4.30 5.76 -1.95
N ALA A 28 4.73 5.98 -0.71
CA ALA A 28 4.10 6.95 0.20
C ALA A 28 4.29 8.40 -0.27
N LYS A 29 5.46 8.75 -0.82
CA LYS A 29 5.73 10.07 -1.40
C LYS A 29 4.86 10.31 -2.64
N ALA A 30 4.69 9.32 -3.51
CA ALA A 30 3.84 9.45 -4.69
C ALA A 30 2.39 9.80 -4.34
N VAL A 31 1.84 9.24 -3.24
CA VAL A 31 0.51 9.63 -2.74
C VAL A 31 0.51 11.08 -2.22
N LYS A 32 1.54 11.44 -1.45
CA LYS A 32 1.67 12.78 -0.87
C LYS A 32 1.80 13.87 -1.95
N ASP A 33 2.53 13.58 -3.01
CA ASP A 33 2.81 14.50 -4.12
C ASP A 33 1.67 14.49 -5.16
N GLY A 34 0.67 13.62 -4.99
CA GLY A 34 -0.52 13.54 -5.86
C GLY A 34 -0.27 12.83 -7.19
N GLU A 35 0.81 12.07 -7.31
CA GLU A 35 1.12 11.27 -8.50
C GLU A 35 0.21 10.04 -8.62
N VAL A 36 -0.22 9.50 -7.48
CA VAL A 36 -1.18 8.40 -7.38
C VAL A 36 -2.21 8.69 -6.30
N ASP A 37 -3.43 8.17 -6.46
CA ASP A 37 -4.51 8.41 -5.49
C ASP A 37 -4.31 7.63 -4.17
N LEU A 38 -3.73 6.43 -4.26
CA LEU A 38 -3.63 5.47 -3.15
C LEU A 38 -2.34 4.65 -3.26
N ALA A 39 -1.77 4.27 -2.11
CA ALA A 39 -0.68 3.29 -2.02
C ALA A 39 -1.08 2.11 -1.13
N CYS A 40 -0.67 0.90 -1.54
CA CYS A 40 -0.85 -0.32 -0.75
C CYS A 40 0.48 -0.71 -0.10
N LEU A 41 0.63 -0.40 1.19
CA LEU A 41 1.81 -0.69 1.99
C LEU A 41 1.57 -1.92 2.88
N PRO A 42 2.53 -2.86 2.97
CA PRO A 42 2.41 -4.01 3.86
C PRO A 42 2.69 -3.57 5.32
N ILE A 43 1.75 -3.80 6.23
CA ILE A 43 1.88 -3.41 7.64
C ILE A 43 2.39 -4.57 8.51
N GLU A 44 1.96 -5.79 8.21
CA GLU A 44 2.30 -6.99 8.97
C GLU A 44 2.56 -8.17 8.03
N ASN A 45 3.61 -8.95 8.29
CA ASN A 45 3.89 -10.20 7.60
C ASN A 45 4.09 -11.31 8.62
N THR A 46 3.32 -12.40 8.51
CA THR A 46 3.38 -13.54 9.44
C THR A 46 4.74 -14.24 9.48
N THR A 47 5.57 -14.07 8.45
CA THR A 47 6.90 -14.72 8.34
C THR A 47 8.04 -13.87 8.90
N ALA A 48 7.91 -12.54 8.85
CA ALA A 48 8.98 -11.60 9.20
C ALA A 48 8.63 -10.69 10.41
N GLY A 49 7.38 -10.72 10.89
CA GLY A 49 6.87 -9.81 11.92
C GLY A 49 6.34 -8.50 11.35
N SER A 50 6.04 -7.56 12.26
CA SER A 50 5.63 -6.19 11.92
C SER A 50 6.70 -5.49 11.07
N ILE A 51 6.28 -4.77 10.04
CA ILE A 51 7.19 -4.04 9.14
C ILE A 51 7.37 -2.62 9.71
N ASN A 52 8.36 -2.47 10.59
CA ASN A 52 8.63 -1.20 11.29
C ASN A 52 8.77 -0.01 10.33
N ASP A 53 9.42 -0.21 9.18
CA ASP A 53 9.58 0.82 8.15
C ASP A 53 8.24 1.42 7.68
N THR A 54 7.17 0.62 7.64
CA THR A 54 5.84 1.12 7.26
C THR A 54 5.21 1.94 8.39
N TYR A 55 5.43 1.57 9.65
CA TYR A 55 4.98 2.37 10.79
C TYR A 55 5.70 3.72 10.88
N ASP A 56 7.01 3.74 10.61
CA ASP A 56 7.79 4.97 10.58
C ASP A 56 7.28 5.90 9.47
N ILE A 57 7.03 5.36 8.26
CA ILE A 57 6.42 6.10 7.15
C ILE A 57 5.05 6.65 7.52
N LEU A 58 4.17 5.86 8.15
CA LEU A 58 2.84 6.31 8.55
C LEU A 58 2.88 7.37 9.67
N GLY A 59 3.91 7.34 10.52
CA GLY A 59 4.12 8.34 11.56
C GLY A 59 4.60 9.69 11.01
N GLU A 60 5.42 9.67 9.96
CA GLU A 60 6.00 10.88 9.36
C GLU A 60 5.18 11.45 8.19
N ALA A 61 4.54 10.57 7.42
CA ALA A 61 3.72 10.96 6.29
C ALA A 61 2.33 11.31 6.82
N HIS A 62 1.86 12.54 6.55
CA HIS A 62 0.49 12.98 6.80
C HIS A 62 -0.52 12.24 5.90
N LEU A 63 -0.55 10.92 6.00
CA LEU A 63 -1.39 10.00 5.25
C LEU A 63 -2.44 9.40 6.18
N HIS A 64 -3.54 8.92 5.58
CA HIS A 64 -4.62 8.26 6.29
C HIS A 64 -4.81 6.84 5.76
N ILE A 65 -4.98 5.88 6.67
CA ILE A 65 -5.35 4.52 6.30
C ILE A 65 -6.84 4.52 5.96
N VAL A 66 -7.18 4.18 4.72
CA VAL A 66 -8.57 4.19 4.20
C VAL A 66 -9.11 2.79 3.87
N GLY A 67 -8.29 1.75 4.01
CA GLY A 67 -8.66 0.36 3.76
C GLY A 67 -7.55 -0.61 4.14
N GLU A 68 -7.91 -1.89 4.23
CA GLU A 68 -6.97 -3.00 4.48
C GLU A 68 -7.29 -4.17 3.56
N GLU A 69 -6.29 -4.99 3.26
CA GLU A 69 -6.43 -6.21 2.49
C GLU A 69 -5.50 -7.30 3.04
N ILE A 70 -6.07 -8.45 3.40
CA ILE A 70 -5.31 -9.57 3.96
C ILE A 70 -5.10 -10.63 2.87
N LEU A 71 -3.88 -10.70 2.35
CA LEU A 71 -3.48 -11.76 1.44
C LEU A 71 -2.91 -12.96 2.21
N LYS A 72 -3.60 -14.10 2.10
CA LYS A 72 -3.05 -15.38 2.55
C LYS A 72 -2.02 -15.88 1.53
N ILE A 73 -0.74 -15.81 1.89
CA ILE A 73 0.35 -16.45 1.14
C ILE A 73 0.53 -17.86 1.72
N VAL A 74 0.33 -18.87 0.88
CA VAL A 74 0.53 -20.30 1.20
C VAL A 74 1.73 -20.85 0.45
#